data_AF-A0A3N5ZEK0-F1
#
_entry.id   AF-A0A3N5ZEK0-F1
#
_cell.length_a   1.000
_cell.length_b   1.000
_cell.length_c   1.000
_cell.angle_alpha   90.00
_cell.angle_beta   90.00
_cell.angle_gamma   90.00
#
_symmetry.space_group_name_H-M   'P 1'
#
loop_
_entity.id
_entity.type
_entity.pdbx_description
1 polymer ?
#
loop_
_entity_poly.entity_id
_entity_poly.type
_entity_poly.pdbx_seq_one_letter_code
_entity_poly.pdbx_strand_id
1 'polypeptide(L)'
;MANANLARLPAFLSVPPAESRLEFDYSLAGRDRAVRGGAVFGPSEFAGAGISAGTTASFALSPRDLQYTAKGEFSGLDLAAAGRELAIEAIDNPLFTTVANGPFEVTWTGRDRNTVRVSARGTLRDSSVFQARIPSLDYELRLEGASLGAVARGSFRGFDPAVVTGSSAFWGSLDGYLDARLELPDVSAREALLENMSVAGQLSLGPSSFRGL
;
A
#
# COMPACT_ATOMS: atom_id res chain seq x y z
N MET A 1 8.24 7.51 25.48
CA MET A 1 8.66 6.42 24.58
C MET A 1 7.92 5.14 24.92
N ALA A 2 7.13 4.65 23.98
CA ALA A 2 6.33 3.44 24.09
C ALA A 2 6.79 2.42 23.04
N ASN A 3 6.54 1.14 23.35
CA ASN A 3 6.78 0.02 22.44
C ASN A 3 5.48 -0.78 22.30
N ALA A 4 5.10 -1.14 21.07
CA ALA A 4 3.92 -1.94 20.81
C ALA A 4 4.17 -3.03 19.76
N ASN A 5 3.44 -4.14 19.90
CA ASN A 5 3.26 -5.16 18.87
C ASN A 5 1.75 -5.29 18.63
N LEU A 6 1.31 -5.08 17.39
CA LEU A 6 -0.12 -5.08 17.02
C LEU A 6 -0.75 -6.47 17.20
N ALA A 7 0.00 -7.55 17.00
CA ALA A 7 -0.46 -8.91 17.24
C ALA A 7 -0.80 -9.20 18.71
N ARG A 8 -0.33 -8.37 19.64
CA ARG A 8 -0.57 -8.51 21.09
C ARG A 8 -1.58 -7.51 21.64
N LEU A 9 -2.19 -6.69 20.78
CA LEU A 9 -3.19 -5.73 21.23
C LEU A 9 -4.46 -6.43 21.69
N PRO A 10 -5.13 -5.90 22.74
CA PRO A 10 -6.44 -6.40 23.13
C PRO A 10 -7.45 -6.31 21.98
N ALA A 11 -8.22 -7.38 21.77
CA ALA A 11 -9.18 -7.49 20.66
C ALA A 11 -10.24 -6.37 20.64
N PHE A 12 -10.54 -5.74 21.78
CA PHE A 12 -11.50 -4.64 21.86
C PHE A 12 -11.07 -3.37 21.09
N LEU A 13 -9.78 -3.25 20.73
CA LEU A 13 -9.28 -2.13 19.94
C LEU A 13 -9.61 -2.25 18.45
N SER A 14 -10.13 -3.40 17.99
CA SER A 14 -10.49 -3.65 16.58
C SER A 14 -9.38 -3.31 15.58
N VAL A 15 -8.13 -3.40 16.02
CA VAL A 15 -6.96 -3.27 15.16
C VAL A 15 -6.64 -4.66 14.61
N PRO A 16 -6.48 -4.84 13.29
CA PRO A 16 -6.01 -6.10 12.75
C PRO A 16 -4.69 -6.51 13.42
N PRO A 17 -4.58 -7.75 13.94
CA PRO A 17 -3.31 -8.22 14.46
C PRO A 17 -2.29 -8.25 13.33
N ALA A 18 -1.09 -7.78 13.58
CA ALA A 18 0.01 -7.85 12.63
C ALA A 18 1.32 -7.91 13.40
N GLU A 19 2.26 -8.75 12.98
CA GLU A 19 3.59 -8.73 13.59
C GLU A 19 4.24 -7.37 13.36
N SER A 20 4.63 -6.74 14.47
CA SER A 20 5.21 -5.40 14.45
C SER A 20 6.08 -5.12 15.66
N ARG A 21 6.98 -4.16 15.44
CA ARG A 21 7.81 -3.56 16.47
C ARG A 21 7.73 -2.06 16.28
N LEU A 22 6.82 -1.44 17.00
CA LEU A 22 6.53 -0.02 16.88
C LEU A 22 7.15 0.72 18.07
N GLU A 23 8.10 1.58 17.79
CA GLU A 23 8.70 2.51 18.75
C GLU A 23 8.13 3.89 18.48
N PHE A 24 7.50 4.53 19.47
CA PHE A 24 6.91 5.84 19.26
C PHE A 24 6.71 6.63 20.55
N ASP A 25 6.72 7.95 20.42
CA ASP A 25 6.14 8.86 21.40
C ASP A 25 4.72 9.19 20.97
N TYR A 26 3.82 9.34 21.95
CA TYR A 26 2.41 9.65 21.68
C TYR A 26 1.88 10.75 22.59
N SER A 27 0.87 11.45 22.09
CA SER A 27 0.03 12.34 22.89
C SER A 27 -1.44 11.98 22.68
N LEU A 28 -2.23 12.11 23.74
CA LEU A 28 -3.66 11.84 23.73
C LEU A 28 -4.39 12.99 24.41
N ALA A 29 -5.47 13.43 23.78
CA ALA A 29 -6.42 14.36 24.36
C ALA A 29 -7.84 13.81 24.18
N GLY A 30 -8.60 13.77 25.26
CA GLY A 30 -9.97 13.28 25.26
C GLY A 30 -10.92 14.29 25.91
N ARG A 31 -12.11 14.43 25.33
CA ARG A 31 -13.24 15.11 25.96
C ARG A 31 -14.52 14.36 25.61
N ASP A 32 -15.33 14.05 26.62
CA ASP A 32 -16.54 13.24 26.48
C ASP A 32 -16.25 11.89 25.79
N ARG A 33 -16.89 11.62 24.66
CA ARG A 33 -16.68 10.41 23.84
C ARG A 33 -15.78 10.66 22.62
N ALA A 34 -15.11 11.82 22.58
CA ALA A 34 -14.17 12.16 21.52
C ALA A 34 -12.72 12.04 22.02
N VAL A 35 -11.89 11.35 21.24
CA VAL A 35 -10.47 11.14 21.53
C VAL A 35 -9.67 11.55 20.30
N ARG A 36 -8.59 12.30 20.52
CA ARG A 36 -7.60 12.60 19.49
C ARG A 36 -6.23 12.17 19.99
N GLY A 37 -5.40 11.71 19.08
CA GLY A 37 -4.04 11.34 19.39
C GLY A 37 -3.10 11.61 18.24
N GLY A 38 -1.83 11.76 18.59
CA GLY A 38 -0.73 11.82 17.64
C GLY A 38 0.38 10.90 18.11
N ALA A 39 1.12 10.33 17.17
CA ALA A 39 2.31 9.55 17.42
C ALA A 39 3.45 10.02 16.51
N VAL A 40 4.66 10.06 17.05
CA VAL A 40 5.91 10.24 16.30
C VAL A 40 6.74 8.99 16.52
N PHE A 41 7.06 8.30 15.43
CA PHE A 41 7.73 7.02 15.47
C PHE A 41 9.25 7.20 15.54
N GLY A 42 9.90 6.38 16.36
CA GLY A 42 11.30 6.01 16.19
C GLY A 42 11.44 4.94 15.10
N PRO A 43 12.63 4.35 14.92
CA PRO A 43 12.83 3.22 14.01
C PRO A 43 11.87 2.08 14.35
N SER A 44 10.98 1.75 13.41
CA SER A 44 9.89 0.79 13.64
C SER A 44 9.80 -0.22 12.51
N GLU A 45 9.02 -1.28 12.71
CA GLU A 45 8.79 -2.33 11.73
C GLU A 45 7.32 -2.77 11.74
N PHE A 46 6.75 -2.99 10.57
CA PHE A 46 5.39 -3.48 10.37
C PHE A 46 5.36 -4.48 9.23
N ALA A 47 4.88 -5.70 9.48
CA ALA A 47 4.80 -6.76 8.46
C ALA A 47 6.14 -7.00 7.72
N GLY A 48 7.26 -6.93 8.45
CA GLY A 48 8.62 -7.05 7.90
C GLY A 48 9.17 -5.78 7.22
N ALA A 49 8.33 -4.76 6.99
CA ALA A 49 8.73 -3.49 6.39
C ALA A 49 9.25 -2.52 7.46
N GLY A 50 10.38 -1.86 7.19
CA GLY A 50 10.89 -0.78 8.02
C GLY A 50 10.02 0.46 7.91
N ILE A 51 9.81 1.15 9.03
CA ILE A 51 9.18 2.47 9.13
C ILE A 51 10.23 3.43 9.69
N SER A 52 10.51 4.49 8.94
CA SER A 52 11.57 5.43 9.29
C SER A 52 11.21 6.27 10.51
N ALA A 53 12.23 6.58 11.32
CA ALA A 53 12.09 7.54 12.42
C ALA A 53 11.61 8.90 11.92
N GLY A 54 10.78 9.58 12.71
CA GLY A 54 10.11 10.81 12.31
C GLY A 54 8.83 10.59 11.51
N THR A 55 8.47 9.35 11.19
CA THR A 55 7.11 9.02 10.71
C THR A 55 6.10 9.53 11.74
N THR A 56 5.05 10.18 11.27
CA THR A 56 3.98 10.72 12.11
C THR A 56 2.67 10.03 11.80
N ALA A 57 1.88 9.74 12.82
CA ALA A 57 0.50 9.33 12.67
C ALA A 57 -0.40 10.17 13.56
N SER A 58 -1.63 10.42 13.12
CA SER A 58 -2.65 11.02 13.97
C SER A 58 -3.96 10.29 13.82
N PHE A 59 -4.79 10.38 14.85
CA PHE A 59 -6.15 9.88 14.80
C PHE A 59 -7.12 10.79 15.51
N ALA A 60 -8.35 10.81 15.02
CA ALA A 60 -9.48 11.46 15.66
C ALA A 60 -10.66 10.50 15.66
N LEU A 61 -11.15 10.22 16.86
CA LEU A 61 -12.25 9.31 17.13
C LEU A 61 -13.39 10.11 17.75
N SER A 62 -14.58 10.03 17.17
CA SER A 62 -15.83 10.53 17.76
C SER A 62 -16.91 9.44 17.64
N PRO A 63 -18.07 9.58 18.30
CA PRO A 63 -19.17 8.62 18.13
C PRO A 63 -19.63 8.43 16.68
N ARG A 64 -19.45 9.43 15.82
CA ARG A 64 -19.88 9.41 14.41
C ARG A 64 -18.75 9.28 13.41
N ASP A 65 -17.54 9.70 13.80
CA ASP A 65 -16.42 9.85 12.88
C ASP A 65 -15.19 9.09 13.37
N LEU A 66 -14.41 8.64 12.39
CA LEU A 66 -13.10 8.08 12.58
C LEU A 66 -12.21 8.62 11.48
N GLN A 67 -11.06 9.18 11.87
CA GLN A 67 -10.05 9.64 10.95
C GLN A 67 -8.68 9.17 11.42
N TYR A 68 -7.87 8.69 10.50
CA TYR A 68 -6.44 8.48 10.69
C TYR A 68 -5.67 9.21 9.60
N THR A 69 -4.49 9.70 9.94
CA THR A 69 -3.50 10.11 8.97
C THR A 69 -2.16 9.52 9.34
N ALA A 70 -1.33 9.24 8.35
CA ALA A 70 0.08 8.95 8.59
C ALA A 70 0.94 9.51 7.45
N LYS A 71 2.15 9.93 7.78
CA LYS A 71 3.14 10.45 6.84
C LYS A 71 4.52 10.02 7.29
N GLY A 72 5.29 9.43 6.40
CA GLY A 72 6.62 8.90 6.72
C GLY A 72 7.29 8.29 5.51
N GLU A 73 8.23 7.38 5.77
CA GLU A 73 8.88 6.58 4.74
C GLU A 73 8.92 5.12 5.17
N PHE A 74 8.69 4.21 4.22
CA PHE A 74 8.83 2.77 4.41
C PHE A 74 10.05 2.23 3.64
N SER A 75 10.57 1.10 4.09
CA SER A 75 11.59 0.34 3.39
C SER A 75 11.26 -1.15 3.40
N GLY A 76 11.50 -1.82 2.27
CA GLY A 76 11.30 -3.26 2.14
C GLY A 76 9.85 -3.72 2.27
N LEU A 77 8.87 -2.89 1.94
CA LEU A 77 7.46 -3.29 2.03
C LEU A 77 7.15 -4.37 0.99
N ASP A 78 6.76 -5.54 1.49
CA ASP A 78 6.19 -6.65 0.73
C ASP A 78 4.66 -6.59 0.85
N LEU A 79 3.97 -6.24 -0.24
CA LEU A 79 2.51 -6.14 -0.27
C LEU A 79 1.83 -7.49 -0.02
N ALA A 80 2.42 -8.61 -0.45
CA ALA A 80 1.89 -9.94 -0.17
C ALA A 80 1.99 -10.29 1.32
N ALA A 81 3.11 -9.94 1.96
CA ALA A 81 3.27 -10.12 3.41
C ALA A 81 2.31 -9.22 4.20
N ALA A 82 2.20 -7.95 3.84
CA ALA A 82 1.24 -7.03 4.45
C ALA A 82 -0.21 -7.51 4.25
N GLY A 83 -0.52 -8.05 3.07
CA GLY A 83 -1.81 -8.68 2.76
C GLY A 83 -2.16 -9.82 3.70
N ARG A 84 -1.23 -10.75 3.94
CA ARG A 84 -1.40 -11.85 4.91
C ARG A 84 -1.65 -11.35 6.31
N GLU A 85 -0.78 -10.47 6.80
CA GLU A 85 -0.86 -9.94 8.17
C GLU A 85 -2.19 -9.20 8.39
N LEU A 86 -2.65 -8.43 7.40
CA LEU A 86 -3.90 -7.67 7.48
C LEU A 86 -5.15 -8.46 7.02
N ALA A 87 -5.00 -9.73 6.63
CA ALA A 87 -6.07 -10.56 6.06
C ALA A 87 -6.77 -9.92 4.85
N ILE A 88 -6.00 -9.31 3.94
CA ILE A 88 -6.48 -8.74 2.67
C ILE A 88 -6.26 -9.79 1.57
N GLU A 89 -7.24 -10.68 1.39
CA GLU A 89 -7.21 -11.82 0.45
C GLU A 89 -6.75 -11.40 -0.96
N ALA A 90 -7.18 -10.22 -1.43
CA ALA A 90 -6.90 -9.74 -2.78
C ALA A 90 -5.39 -9.59 -3.07
N ILE A 91 -4.60 -9.19 -2.08
CA ILE A 91 -3.15 -8.96 -2.24
C ILE A 91 -2.29 -10.01 -1.52
N ASP A 92 -2.89 -10.94 -0.78
CA ASP A 92 -2.23 -12.15 -0.29
C ASP A 92 -2.02 -13.16 -1.43
N ASN A 93 -1.14 -12.81 -2.36
CA ASN A 93 -0.78 -13.65 -3.50
C ASN A 93 0.70 -13.39 -3.86
N PRO A 94 1.49 -14.43 -4.18
CA PRO A 94 2.89 -14.28 -4.59
C PRO A 94 3.13 -13.29 -5.74
N LEU A 95 2.13 -13.05 -6.58
CA LEU A 95 2.21 -12.03 -7.64
C LEU A 95 2.44 -10.63 -7.08
N PHE A 96 1.95 -10.34 -5.87
CA PHE A 96 2.13 -9.06 -5.17
C PHE A 96 3.34 -9.05 -4.23
N THR A 97 4.26 -10.00 -4.35
CA THR A 97 5.54 -9.89 -3.65
C THR A 97 6.31 -8.68 -4.18
N THR A 98 6.61 -7.75 -3.28
CA THR A 98 7.31 -6.50 -3.61
C THR A 98 8.49 -6.24 -2.70
N VAL A 99 9.37 -5.34 -3.14
CA VAL A 99 10.27 -4.59 -2.27
C VAL A 99 9.98 -3.13 -2.56
N ALA A 100 9.03 -2.56 -1.84
CA ALA A 100 8.68 -1.15 -2.00
C ALA A 100 9.45 -0.32 -0.98
N ASN A 101 10.04 0.79 -1.44
CA ASN A 101 10.71 1.79 -0.59
C ASN A 101 10.25 3.19 -0.97
N GLY A 102 10.17 4.10 0.01
CA GLY A 102 9.99 5.53 -0.26
C GLY A 102 9.00 6.22 0.68
N PRO A 103 8.78 7.53 0.46
CA PRO A 103 7.85 8.31 1.24
C PRO A 103 6.40 7.97 0.93
N PHE A 104 5.56 8.08 1.95
CA PHE A 104 4.12 7.95 1.84
C PHE A 104 3.38 8.99 2.67
N GLU A 105 2.15 9.25 2.27
CA GLU A 105 1.15 9.93 3.04
C GLU A 105 -0.18 9.20 2.85
N VAL A 106 -0.88 8.92 3.94
CA VAL A 106 -2.17 8.25 3.95
C VAL A 106 -3.16 9.02 4.81
N THR A 107 -4.40 9.09 4.35
CA THR A 107 -5.56 9.54 5.10
C THR A 107 -6.63 8.47 5.01
N TRP A 108 -7.20 8.12 6.16
CA TRP A 108 -8.33 7.20 6.29
C TRP A 108 -9.46 7.92 6.98
N THR A 109 -10.68 7.77 6.48
CA THR A 109 -11.89 8.23 7.17
C THR A 109 -12.96 7.14 7.13
N GLY A 110 -13.83 7.12 8.13
CA GLY A 110 -14.94 6.16 8.22
C GLY A 110 -14.58 4.89 9.00
N ARG A 111 -15.64 4.21 9.48
CA ARG A 111 -15.56 3.00 10.31
C ARG A 111 -16.02 1.75 9.58
N ASP A 112 -16.97 1.90 8.67
CA ASP A 112 -17.63 0.79 7.99
C ASP A 112 -17.11 0.65 6.58
N ARG A 113 -17.09 -0.58 6.06
CA ARG A 113 -16.65 -0.87 4.69
C ARG A 113 -17.39 -0.06 3.62
N ASN A 114 -18.61 0.40 3.89
CA ASN A 114 -19.40 1.19 2.94
C ASN A 114 -19.14 2.71 3.04
N THR A 115 -18.58 3.17 4.16
CA THR A 115 -18.34 4.60 4.42
C THR A 115 -16.85 4.94 4.48
N VAL A 116 -15.99 3.92 4.41
CA VAL A 116 -14.55 4.08 4.40
C VAL A 116 -14.12 4.87 3.18
N ARG A 117 -13.27 5.87 3.41
CA ARG A 117 -12.49 6.51 2.34
C ARG A 117 -11.03 6.50 2.72
N VAL A 118 -10.19 5.99 1.84
CA VAL A 118 -8.74 5.99 2.00
C VAL A 118 -8.12 6.74 0.84
N SER A 119 -7.21 7.64 1.13
CA SER A 119 -6.34 8.26 0.14
C SER A 119 -4.90 7.97 0.55
N ALA A 120 -4.11 7.42 -0.35
CA ALA A 120 -2.68 7.23 -0.14
C ALA A 120 -1.91 7.79 -1.33
N ARG A 121 -0.78 8.44 -1.07
CA ARG A 121 0.12 8.91 -2.13
C ARG A 121 1.57 8.75 -1.70
N GLY A 122 2.45 8.67 -2.67
CA GLY A 122 3.87 8.56 -2.40
C GLY A 122 4.69 8.42 -3.67
N THR A 123 5.97 8.16 -3.48
CA THR A 123 6.90 7.88 -4.55
C THR A 123 7.67 6.62 -4.20
N LEU A 124 7.50 5.56 -4.98
CA LEU A 124 8.37 4.40 -4.91
C LEU A 124 9.76 4.78 -5.44
N ARG A 125 10.80 4.37 -4.72
CA ARG A 125 12.21 4.60 -5.08
C ARG A 125 12.96 3.29 -4.94
N ASP A 126 13.86 2.99 -5.87
CA ASP A 126 14.71 1.80 -5.85
C ASP A 126 13.94 0.53 -5.41
N SER A 127 12.77 0.36 -6.00
CA SER A 127 11.79 -0.66 -5.58
C SER A 127 11.71 -1.79 -6.60
N SER A 128 11.04 -2.89 -6.24
CA SER A 128 10.66 -3.95 -7.17
C SER A 128 9.19 -4.29 -7.04
N VAL A 129 8.48 -4.30 -8.18
CA VAL A 129 7.05 -4.63 -8.29
C VAL A 129 6.86 -5.52 -9.50
N PHE A 130 6.13 -6.64 -9.36
CA PHE A 130 5.98 -7.66 -10.41
C PHE A 130 7.31 -8.08 -11.05
N GLN A 131 8.35 -8.25 -10.22
CA GLN A 131 9.74 -8.55 -10.60
C GLN A 131 10.44 -7.45 -11.44
N ALA A 132 9.75 -6.39 -11.85
CA ALA A 132 10.35 -5.23 -12.50
C ALA A 132 11.02 -4.33 -11.47
N ARG A 133 12.14 -3.70 -11.84
CA ARG A 133 12.76 -2.64 -11.05
C ARG A 133 12.03 -1.33 -11.30
N ILE A 134 11.74 -0.61 -10.23
CA ILE A 134 11.06 0.67 -10.21
C ILE A 134 12.01 1.71 -9.62
N PRO A 135 12.81 2.42 -10.44
CA PRO A 135 13.73 3.44 -9.94
C PRO A 135 13.01 4.61 -9.29
N SER A 136 11.91 5.06 -9.92
CA SER A 136 11.04 6.12 -9.41
C SER A 136 9.65 5.96 -10.00
N LEU A 137 8.62 5.89 -9.14
CA LEU A 137 7.22 5.88 -9.54
C LEU A 137 6.35 6.61 -8.52
N ASP A 138 5.72 7.69 -8.95
CA ASP A 138 4.71 8.39 -8.19
C ASP A 138 3.40 7.63 -8.26
N TYR A 139 2.70 7.53 -7.13
CA TYR A 139 1.40 6.90 -7.06
C TYR A 139 0.40 7.72 -6.25
N GLU A 140 -0.86 7.61 -6.63
CA GLU A 140 -2.02 7.99 -5.83
C GLU A 140 -3.01 6.81 -5.82
N LEU A 141 -3.53 6.48 -4.64
CA LEU A 141 -4.56 5.48 -4.42
C LEU A 141 -5.76 6.15 -3.75
N ARG A 142 -6.96 5.78 -4.17
CA ARG A 142 -8.22 6.20 -3.57
C ARG A 142 -9.14 5.00 -3.42
N LEU A 143 -9.48 4.66 -2.18
CA LEU A 143 -10.51 3.70 -1.87
C LEU A 143 -11.76 4.48 -1.45
N GLU A 144 -12.90 4.22 -2.08
CA GLU A 144 -14.21 4.72 -1.67
C GLU A 144 -15.18 3.55 -1.56
N GLY A 145 -15.54 3.19 -0.32
CA GLY A 145 -16.24 1.95 -0.05
C GLY A 145 -15.38 0.75 -0.43
N ALA A 146 -15.82 -0.01 -1.44
CA ALA A 146 -15.06 -1.13 -2.02
C ALA A 146 -14.32 -0.78 -3.33
N SER A 147 -14.58 0.39 -3.92
CA SER A 147 -13.99 0.78 -5.20
C SER A 147 -12.60 1.37 -4.99
N LEU A 148 -11.61 0.86 -5.70
CA LEU A 148 -10.22 1.32 -5.68
C LEU A 148 -9.86 1.95 -7.02
N GLY A 149 -9.52 3.23 -6.98
CA GLY A 149 -8.84 3.93 -8.07
C GLY A 149 -7.37 4.13 -7.77
N ALA A 150 -6.51 3.93 -8.77
CA ALA A 150 -5.08 4.23 -8.66
C ALA A 150 -4.58 5.01 -9.87
N VAL A 151 -3.63 5.90 -9.66
CA VAL A 151 -2.85 6.53 -10.72
C VAL A 151 -1.38 6.29 -10.42
N ALA A 152 -0.62 5.90 -11.42
CA ALA A 152 0.81 5.60 -11.31
C ALA A 152 1.57 6.26 -12.47
N ARG A 153 2.67 6.95 -12.15
CA ARG A 153 3.53 7.62 -13.13
C ARG A 153 4.99 7.41 -12.80
N GLY A 154 5.73 6.82 -13.72
CA GLY A 154 7.15 6.60 -13.47
C GLY A 154 7.83 5.65 -14.43
N SER A 155 9.11 5.42 -14.13
CA SER A 155 9.93 4.52 -14.92
C SER A 155 9.95 3.12 -14.32
N PHE A 156 10.08 2.12 -15.19
CA PHE A 156 10.33 0.73 -14.81
C PHE A 156 11.38 0.12 -15.73
N ARG A 157 12.01 -0.96 -15.25
CA ARG A 157 13.00 -1.73 -16.01
C ARG A 157 12.84 -3.21 -15.75
N GLY A 158 13.05 -4.01 -16.80
CA GLY A 158 13.02 -5.47 -16.72
C GLY A 158 11.64 -6.04 -16.42
N PHE A 159 10.57 -5.36 -16.84
CA PHE A 159 9.23 -5.94 -16.69
C PHE A 159 9.05 -7.10 -17.68
N ASP A 160 8.73 -8.27 -17.16
CA ASP A 160 8.39 -9.45 -17.95
C ASP A 160 6.86 -9.65 -17.95
N PRO A 161 6.17 -9.42 -19.08
CA PRO A 161 4.72 -9.59 -19.15
C PRO A 161 4.25 -11.01 -18.84
N ALA A 162 5.09 -12.03 -19.00
CA ALA A 162 4.75 -13.41 -18.63
C ALA A 162 4.47 -13.55 -17.12
N VAL A 163 5.05 -12.69 -16.27
CA VAL A 163 4.84 -12.71 -14.81
C VAL A 163 3.39 -12.38 -14.46
N VAL A 164 2.79 -11.40 -15.12
CA VAL A 164 1.41 -10.96 -14.84
C VAL A 164 0.39 -11.77 -15.64
N THR A 165 0.71 -12.13 -16.89
CA THR A 165 -0.23 -12.87 -17.76
C THR A 165 -0.25 -14.37 -17.51
N GLY A 166 0.77 -14.92 -16.83
CA GLY A 166 0.96 -16.36 -16.67
C GLY A 166 1.28 -17.10 -17.98
N SER A 167 1.44 -16.38 -19.09
CA SER A 167 1.65 -16.95 -20.42
C SER A 167 3.08 -16.73 -20.89
N SER A 168 3.82 -17.83 -21.06
CA SER A 168 5.18 -17.82 -21.60
C SER A 168 5.28 -17.28 -23.03
N ALA A 169 4.15 -17.13 -23.73
CA ALA A 169 4.10 -16.51 -25.05
C ALA A 169 4.46 -15.01 -25.01
N PHE A 170 4.31 -14.35 -23.85
CA PHE A 170 4.62 -12.93 -23.67
C PHE A 170 5.92 -12.68 -22.89
N TRP A 171 6.80 -13.69 -22.81
CA TRP A 171 8.09 -13.54 -22.16
C TRP A 171 8.93 -12.42 -22.81
N GLY A 172 9.49 -11.53 -21.99
CA GLY A 172 10.34 -10.45 -22.46
C GLY A 172 10.94 -9.63 -21.32
N SER A 173 11.64 -8.56 -21.68
CA SER A 173 12.18 -7.58 -20.74
C SER A 173 11.90 -6.19 -21.26
N LEU A 174 10.96 -5.52 -20.61
CA LEU A 174 10.49 -4.19 -21.00
C LEU A 174 11.05 -3.14 -20.05
N ASP A 175 11.61 -2.11 -20.65
CA ASP A 175 12.05 -0.90 -19.98
C ASP A 175 11.22 0.26 -20.52
N GLY A 176 10.80 1.16 -19.64
CA GLY A 176 9.97 2.25 -20.12
C GLY A 176 9.50 3.21 -19.05
N TYR A 177 8.55 4.03 -19.47
CA TYR A 177 7.80 4.96 -18.65
C TYR A 177 6.31 4.67 -18.78
N LEU A 178 5.63 4.62 -17.65
CA LEU A 178 4.20 4.40 -17.52
C LEU A 178 3.52 5.68 -17.03
N ASP A 179 2.40 6.05 -17.64
CA ASP A 179 1.38 6.92 -17.05
C ASP A 179 0.05 6.19 -17.15
N ALA A 180 -0.42 5.62 -16.04
CA ALA A 180 -1.59 4.77 -16.04
C ALA A 180 -2.55 5.10 -14.91
N ARG A 181 -3.82 4.86 -15.20
CA ARG A 181 -4.92 4.83 -14.26
C ARG A 181 -5.48 3.42 -14.21
N LEU A 182 -5.70 2.95 -12.99
CA LEU A 182 -6.31 1.66 -12.69
C LEU A 182 -7.62 1.94 -11.95
N GLU A 183 -8.67 1.21 -12.31
CA GLU A 183 -9.93 1.22 -11.56
C GLU A 183 -10.34 -0.23 -11.31
N LEU A 184 -10.58 -0.54 -10.04
CA LEU A 184 -11.10 -1.81 -9.57
C LEU A 184 -12.43 -1.54 -8.85
N PRO A 185 -13.56 -2.03 -9.37
CA PRO A 185 -14.88 -1.73 -8.79
C PRO A 185 -15.09 -2.26 -7.36
N ASP A 186 -14.45 -3.39 -7.02
CA ASP A 186 -14.62 -4.05 -5.73
C ASP A 186 -13.34 -4.78 -5.29
N VAL A 187 -12.63 -4.25 -4.29
CA VAL A 187 -11.43 -4.88 -3.67
C VAL A 187 -11.76 -6.12 -2.82
N SER A 188 -13.02 -6.37 -2.54
CA SER A 188 -13.49 -7.50 -1.73
C SER A 188 -13.99 -8.68 -2.55
N ALA A 189 -14.16 -8.49 -3.86
CA ALA A 189 -14.46 -9.57 -4.77
C ALA A 189 -13.35 -10.62 -4.74
N ARG A 190 -13.73 -11.89 -4.56
CA ARG A 190 -12.80 -13.03 -4.53
C ARG A 190 -12.29 -13.45 -5.90
N GLU A 191 -12.84 -12.85 -6.95
CA GLU A 191 -12.36 -13.03 -8.32
C GLU A 191 -10.95 -12.45 -8.47
N ALA A 192 -10.20 -12.94 -9.45
CA ALA A 192 -8.83 -12.47 -9.65
C ALA A 192 -8.83 -10.95 -9.90
N LEU A 193 -8.12 -10.19 -9.06
CA LEU A 193 -7.98 -8.74 -9.17
C LEU A 193 -7.73 -8.25 -10.61
N LEU A 194 -6.95 -9.02 -11.37
CA LEU A 194 -6.58 -8.68 -12.75
C LEU A 194 -7.74 -8.78 -13.75
N GLU A 195 -8.75 -9.61 -13.49
CA GLU A 195 -9.89 -9.82 -14.39
C GLU A 195 -10.92 -8.70 -14.28
N ASN A 196 -11.09 -8.14 -13.09
CA ASN A 196 -12.06 -7.09 -12.80
C ASN A 196 -11.45 -5.67 -12.82
N MET A 197 -10.14 -5.58 -13.06
CA MET A 197 -9.42 -4.32 -13.14
C MET A 197 -9.46 -3.75 -14.55
N SER A 198 -9.83 -2.48 -14.66
CA SER A 198 -9.65 -1.72 -15.89
C SER A 198 -8.36 -0.89 -15.80
N VAL A 199 -7.60 -0.86 -16.90
CA VAL A 199 -6.35 -0.11 -17.02
C VAL A 199 -6.43 0.79 -18.23
N ALA A 200 -6.17 2.08 -18.05
CA ALA A 200 -6.06 3.05 -19.13
C ALA A 200 -4.79 3.88 -18.94
N GLY A 201 -4.02 4.10 -20.01
CA GLY A 201 -2.77 4.84 -19.86
C GLY A 201 -1.93 4.91 -21.12
N GLN A 202 -0.80 5.58 -20.98
CA GLN A 202 0.25 5.65 -21.98
C GLN A 202 1.46 4.88 -21.47
N LEU A 203 2.05 4.09 -22.38
CA LEU A 203 3.28 3.38 -22.15
C LEU A 203 4.29 3.79 -23.21
N SER A 204 5.42 4.33 -22.77
CA SER A 204 6.55 4.64 -23.63
C SER A 204 7.65 3.63 -23.36
N LEU A 205 7.94 2.78 -24.34
CA LEU A 205 8.97 1.75 -24.23
C LEU A 205 10.31 2.29 -24.71
N GLY A 206 11.35 2.05 -23.92
CA GLY A 206 12.74 2.16 -24.35
C GLY A 206 13.15 0.92 -25.14
N PRO A 207 14.47 0.75 -25.41
CA PRO A 207 15.00 -0.47 -26.01
C PRO A 207 14.55 -1.68 -25.18
N SER A 208 13.73 -2.53 -25.79
CA SER A 208 13.09 -3.67 -25.14
C SER A 208 13.32 -4.90 -26.00
N SER A 209 13.46 -6.06 -25.36
CA SER A 209 13.61 -7.34 -26.06
C SER A 209 12.37 -8.19 -25.86
N PHE A 210 11.80 -8.67 -26.96
CA PHE A 210 10.78 -9.71 -26.97
C PHE A 210 11.31 -10.89 -27.75
N ARG A 211 10.81 -12.11 -27.51
CA ARG A 211 11.22 -13.24 -28.35
C ARG A 211 10.78 -12.99 -29.80
N GLY A 212 11.76 -12.74 -30.68
CA GLY A 212 11.55 -12.52 -32.11
C GLY A 212 11.96 -11.14 -32.64
N LEU A 213 12.30 -10.19 -31.77
CA LEU A 213 12.81 -8.84 -32.12
C LEU A 213 13.82 -8.33 -31.07
#